data_AF-A0AAI8GAB9-F1
#
_entry.id   AF-A0AAI8GAB9-F1
#
_cell.length_a   1.000
_cell.length_b   1.000
_cell.length_c   1.000
_cell.angle_alpha   90.00
_cell.angle_beta   90.00
_cell.angle_gamma   90.00
#
_symmetry.space_group_name_H-M   'P 1'
#
loop_
_entity.id
_entity.type
_entity.pdbx_description
1 polymer ?
#
loop_
_entity_poly.entity_id
_entity_poly.type
_entity_poly.pdbx_seq_one_letter_code
_entity_poly.pdbx_strand_id
1 'polypeptide(L)'
;MKYLVLLSIRLYWLTKPKNKKPRCIFRKSCSYFIYEETLQNGFLKGLKAFHYRFKNCRSGFEVFKNPISNQVQMLLTSNQIIEEEEIAKRLITHLK
;
A
#
# COMPACT_ATOMS: atom_id res chain seq x y z
N MET A 1 15.18 17.78 -3.23
CA MET A 1 14.37 17.11 -2.17
C MET A 1 13.95 15.69 -2.54
N LYS A 2 13.30 15.43 -3.69
CA LYS A 2 12.86 14.06 -4.07
C LYS A 2 13.98 13.01 -4.02
N TYR A 3 15.19 13.36 -4.44
CA TYR A 3 16.35 12.45 -4.41
C TYR A 3 16.74 12.00 -3.00
N LEU A 4 16.58 12.83 -1.97
CA LEU A 4 16.85 12.43 -0.59
C LEU A 4 15.89 11.33 -0.14
N VAL A 5 14.59 11.50 -0.41
CA VAL A 5 13.57 10.45 -0.12
C VAL A 5 13.87 9.16 -0.88
N LEU A 6 14.17 9.28 -2.18
CA LEU A 6 14.51 8.10 -3.00
C LEU A 6 15.76 7.39 -2.47
N LEU A 7 16.79 8.15 -2.06
CA LEU A 7 18.02 7.60 -1.48
C LEU A 7 17.74 6.91 -0.13
N SER A 8 17.00 7.54 0.77
CA SER A 8 16.61 6.95 2.06
C SER A 8 15.84 5.64 1.89
N ILE A 9 14.92 5.57 0.92
CA ILE A 9 14.17 4.34 0.62
C ILE A 9 15.09 3.25 0.05
N ARG A 10 16.02 3.60 -0.84
CA ARG A 10 17.00 2.65 -1.39
C ARG A 10 17.90 2.08 -0.29
N LEU A 11 18.41 2.93 0.61
CA LEU A 11 19.20 2.50 1.77
C LEU A 11 18.39 1.57 2.68
N TYR A 12 17.13 1.90 2.95
CA TYR A 12 16.23 1.01 3.68
C TYR A 12 16.10 -0.36 3.01
N TRP A 13 15.98 -0.45 1.67
CA TRP A 13 15.92 -1.73 0.97
C TRP A 13 17.18 -2.57 1.11
N LEU A 14 18.37 -1.96 1.21
CA LEU A 14 19.62 -2.68 1.43
C LEU A 14 19.67 -3.34 2.82
N THR A 15 19.10 -2.65 3.83
CA THR A 15 19.07 -3.16 5.22
C THR A 15 17.89 -4.09 5.50
N LYS A 16 16.87 -4.12 4.63
CA LYS A 16 15.64 -4.87 4.87
C LYS A 16 15.87 -6.38 4.71
N PRO A 17 15.58 -7.20 5.72
CA PRO A 17 15.78 -8.64 5.63
C PRO A 17 14.82 -9.27 4.61
N LYS A 18 15.39 -10.08 3.71
CA LYS A 18 14.68 -10.74 2.60
C LYS A 18 13.63 -11.76 3.07
N ASN A 19 13.83 -12.36 4.24
CA ASN A 19 12.99 -13.46 4.75
C ASN A 19 11.77 -13.00 5.56
N LYS A 20 11.50 -11.68 5.68
CA LYS A 20 10.33 -11.21 6.42
C LYS A 20 9.05 -11.33 5.60
N LYS A 21 8.06 -12.05 6.14
CA LYS A 21 6.71 -12.14 5.57
C LYS A 21 6.12 -10.73 5.36
N PRO A 22 5.48 -10.46 4.20
CA PRO A 22 4.90 -9.15 3.93
C PRO A 22 3.69 -8.90 4.84
N ARG A 23 3.69 -7.76 5.54
CA ARG A 23 2.60 -7.33 6.44
C ARG A 23 1.66 -6.30 5.83
N CYS A 24 1.98 -5.75 4.66
CA CYS A 24 1.15 -4.72 4.04
C CYS A 24 -0.21 -5.29 3.65
N ILE A 25 -1.24 -4.45 3.73
CA ILE A 25 -2.61 -4.77 3.28
C ILE A 25 -2.82 -4.46 1.81
N PHE A 26 -1.94 -3.65 1.24
CA PHE A 26 -1.92 -3.31 -0.18
C PHE A 26 -0.97 -4.24 -0.97
N ARG A 27 -1.23 -4.35 -2.28
CA ARG A 27 -0.44 -5.12 -3.25
C ARG A 27 1.02 -4.65 -3.31
N LYS A 28 1.23 -3.33 -3.33
CA LYS A 28 2.55 -2.70 -3.24
C LYS A 28 2.83 -2.28 -1.80
N SER A 29 4.04 -2.58 -1.31
CA SER A 29 4.48 -2.12 0.02
C SER A 29 4.56 -0.60 0.09
N CYS A 30 4.41 -0.01 1.29
CA CYS A 30 4.44 1.44 1.47
C CYS A 30 5.71 2.08 0.90
N SER A 31 6.89 1.48 1.14
CA SER A 31 8.15 2.01 0.60
C SER A 31 8.22 2.01 -0.92
N TYR A 32 7.67 0.99 -1.59
CA TYR A 32 7.62 0.94 -3.05
C TYR A 32 6.64 1.97 -3.61
N PHE A 33 5.44 2.07 -3.02
CA PHE A 33 4.43 3.03 -3.42
C PHE A 33 4.91 4.48 -3.30
N ILE A 34 5.51 4.83 -2.17
CA ILE A 34 6.08 6.18 -1.95
C ILE A 34 7.23 6.45 -2.91
N TYR A 35 8.10 5.46 -3.16
CA TYR A 35 9.21 5.59 -4.09
C TYR A 35 8.72 5.89 -5.51
N GLU A 36 7.77 5.10 -6.02
CA GLU A 36 7.17 5.29 -7.35
C GLU A 36 6.49 6.68 -7.45
N GLU A 37 5.66 7.04 -6.47
CA GLU A 37 4.97 8.33 -6.46
C GLU A 37 5.96 9.51 -6.39
N THR A 38 7.01 9.39 -5.58
CA THR A 38 8.06 10.41 -5.47
C THR A 38 8.86 10.54 -6.76
N LEU A 39 9.11 9.42 -7.44
CA LEU A 39 9.87 9.36 -8.68
C LEU A 39 9.09 9.98 -9.84
N GLN A 40 7.83 9.59 -10.00
CA GLN A 40 6.96 10.00 -11.10
C GLN A 40 6.38 11.40 -10.89
N ASN A 41 5.85 11.67 -9.69
CA ASN A 41 5.03 12.85 -9.42
C ASN A 41 5.72 13.87 -8.49
N GLY A 42 6.95 13.57 -8.04
CA GLY A 42 7.78 14.47 -7.24
C GLY A 42 7.53 14.39 -5.72
N PHE A 43 8.29 15.20 -4.98
CA PHE A 43 8.39 15.10 -3.51
C PHE A 43 7.05 15.31 -2.79
N LEU A 44 6.28 16.33 -3.18
CA LEU A 44 4.99 16.64 -2.52
C LEU A 44 3.97 15.51 -2.67
N LYS A 45 3.94 14.88 -3.84
CA LYS A 45 3.08 13.73 -4.12
C LYS A 45 3.54 12.49 -3.36
N GLY A 46 4.86 12.27 -3.27
CA GLY A 46 5.46 11.30 -2.37
C GLY A 46 5.03 11.46 -0.91
N LEU A 47 5.04 12.69 -0.39
CA LEU A 47 4.61 12.98 0.97
C LEU A 47 3.11 12.71 1.18
N LYS A 48 2.26 13.10 0.21
CA LYS A 48 0.83 12.77 0.23
C LYS A 48 0.59 11.26 0.21
N ALA A 49 1.33 10.52 -0.61
CA ALA A 49 1.29 9.06 -0.65
C ALA A 49 1.72 8.43 0.68
N PHE A 50 2.77 8.96 1.32
CA PHE A 50 3.17 8.52 2.65
C PHE A 50 2.06 8.75 3.68
N HIS A 51 1.49 9.96 3.73
CA HIS A 51 0.40 10.29 4.65
C HIS A 51 -0.82 9.38 4.44
N TYR A 52 -1.21 9.17 3.19
CA TYR A 52 -2.29 8.24 2.82
C TYR A 52 -2.04 6.83 3.36
N ARG A 53 -0.85 6.27 3.09
CA ARG A 53 -0.48 4.94 3.56
C ARG A 53 -0.38 4.87 5.08
N PHE A 54 0.11 5.92 5.74
CA PHE A 54 0.20 5.97 7.19
C PHE A 54 -1.18 5.96 7.88
N LYS A 55 -2.17 6.60 7.26
CA LYS A 55 -3.56 6.59 7.73
C LYS A 55 -4.24 5.25 7.48
N ASN A 56 -4.04 4.67 6.30
CA ASN A 56 -4.83 3.52 5.84
C ASN A 56 -4.20 2.13 6.05
N CYS A 57 -2.88 2.02 6.16
CA CYS A 57 -2.20 0.73 6.37
C CYS A 57 -2.19 0.32 7.85
N ARG A 58 -3.36 0.22 8.49
CA ARG A 58 -3.55 -0.12 9.91
C ARG A 58 -4.61 -1.22 10.06
N SER A 59 -4.71 -1.82 11.25
CA SER A 59 -5.80 -2.75 11.57
C SER A 59 -7.16 -2.06 11.52
N GLY A 60 -8.23 -2.82 11.28
CA GLY A 60 -9.60 -2.30 11.16
C GLY A 60 -10.05 -2.04 9.72
N PHE A 61 -9.32 -2.57 8.73
CA PHE A 61 -9.84 -2.71 7.37
C PHE A 61 -10.71 -3.97 7.28
N GLU A 62 -11.66 -3.97 6.36
CA GLU A 62 -12.54 -5.11 6.08
C GLU A 62 -12.44 -5.48 4.60
N VAL A 63 -12.38 -6.78 4.30
CA VAL A 63 -12.40 -7.28 2.92
C VAL A 63 -13.73 -7.98 2.73
N PHE A 64 -14.45 -7.61 1.68
CA PHE A 64 -15.79 -8.12 1.40
C PHE A 64 -15.98 -8.33 -0.10
N LYS A 65 -16.96 -9.15 -0.45
CA LYS A 65 -17.40 -9.29 -1.84
C LYS A 65 -18.59 -8.37 -2.04
N ASN A 66 -18.48 -7.45 -2.98
CA ASN A 66 -19.57 -6.53 -3.28
C ASN A 66 -20.78 -7.33 -3.81
N PRO A 67 -21.97 -7.21 -3.19
CA PRO A 67 -23.12 -8.01 -3.59
C PRO A 67 -23.71 -7.62 -4.95
N ILE A 68 -23.39 -6.42 -5.46
CA ILE A 68 -23.89 -5.91 -6.73
C ILE A 68 -22.91 -6.27 -7.87
N SER A 69 -21.63 -5.93 -7.71
CA SER A 69 -20.61 -6.18 -8.76
C SER A 69 -19.95 -7.55 -8.68
N ASN A 70 -20.15 -8.28 -7.58
CA ASN A 70 -19.50 -9.56 -7.29
C ASN A 70 -17.95 -9.47 -7.24
N GLN A 71 -17.39 -8.26 -7.13
CA GLN A 71 -15.95 -8.00 -7.04
C GLN A 71 -15.48 -7.99 -5.59
N VAL A 72 -14.23 -8.41 -5.36
CA VAL A 72 -13.60 -8.34 -4.04
C VAL A 72 -13.09 -6.92 -3.80
N GLN A 73 -13.57 -6.30 -2.72
CA GLN A 73 -13.24 -4.94 -2.34
C GLN A 73 -12.73 -4.90 -0.90
N MET A 74 -12.03 -3.82 -0.55
CA MET A 74 -11.58 -3.58 0.82
C MET A 74 -12.03 -2.20 1.28
N LEU A 75 -12.72 -2.16 2.41
CA LEU A 75 -13.02 -0.94 3.15
C LEU A 75 -11.82 -0.61 4.06
N LEU A 76 -11.18 0.53 3.78
CA LEU A 76 -10.10 1.06 4.59
C LEU A 76 -10.64 1.81 5.82
N THR A 77 -9.79 1.96 6.85
CA THR A 77 -10.11 2.74 8.07
C THR A 77 -10.47 4.21 7.80
N SER A 78 -10.10 4.76 6.64
CA SER A 78 -10.56 6.09 6.22
C SER A 78 -11.93 6.10 5.54
N ASN A 79 -12.68 5.00 5.61
CA ASN A 79 -13.94 4.75 4.90
C ASN A 79 -13.82 4.80 3.37
N GLN A 80 -12.61 4.59 2.85
CA GLN A 80 -12.38 4.50 1.41
C GLN A 80 -12.45 3.04 0.98
N ILE A 81 -13.16 2.77 -0.12
CA ILE A 81 -13.19 1.46 -0.76
C ILE A 81 -12.08 1.39 -1.80
N ILE A 82 -11.32 0.29 -1.81
CA ILE A 82 -10.31 -0.03 -2.83
C ILE A 82 -10.63 -1.38 -3.49
N GLU A 83 -10.17 -1.53 -4.72
CA GLU A 83 -10.41 -2.71 -5.56
C GLU A 83 -9.39 -3.85 -5.35
N GLU A 84 -9.69 -5.05 -5.83
CA GLU A 84 -8.88 -6.27 -5.67
C GLU A 84 -7.42 -6.11 -6.11
N GLU A 85 -7.16 -5.33 -7.16
CA GLU A 85 -5.83 -5.10 -7.72
C GLU A 85 -4.93 -4.38 -6.70
N GLU A 86 -5.51 -3.51 -5.88
CA GLU A 86 -4.82 -2.77 -4.84
C GLU A 86 -4.62 -3.58 -3.56
N ILE A 87 -5.40 -4.64 -3.36
CA ILE A 87 -5.34 -5.48 -2.16
C ILE A 87 -4.18 -6.47 -2.22
N ALA A 88 -3.54 -6.72 -1.07
CA ALA A 88 -2.51 -7.74 -0.94
C ALA A 88 -3.10 -9.15 -1.19
N LYS A 89 -2.50 -9.90 -2.13
CA LYS A 89 -2.94 -11.27 -2.51
C LYS A 89 -3.25 -12.19 -1.32
N ARG A 90 -2.43 -12.11 -0.25
CA ARG A 90 -2.57 -12.92 0.97
C ARG A 90 -3.88 -12.69 1.74
N LEU A 91 -4.56 -11.57 1.51
CA LEU A 91 -5.80 -11.21 2.20
C LEU A 91 -7.05 -11.63 1.43
N ILE A 92 -6.90 -11.97 0.15
CA ILE A 92 -8.02 -12.33 -0.75
C ILE A 92 -7.99 -13.79 -1.19
N THR A 93 -6.99 -14.56 -0.75
CA THR A 93 -6.77 -15.94 -1.22
C THR A 93 -7.95 -16.87 -0.87
N HIS A 94 -8.73 -16.55 0.15
CA HIS A 94 -9.85 -17.36 0.64
C HIS A 94 -11.23 -16.86 0.17
N LEU A 95 -11.28 -15.77 -0.61
CA LEU A 95 -12.52 -15.15 -1.09
C LEU A 95 -12.81 -15.46 -2.57
N LYS A 96 -11.98 -16.30 -3.18
CA LYS A 96 -12.13 -16.76 -4.57
C LYS A 96 -12.82 -18.10 -4.64
#